data_AF-A0A1J5IWR9-F1
#
_entry.id   AF-A0A1J5IWR9-F1
#
_cell.length_a   1.000
_cell.length_b   1.000
_cell.length_c   1.000
_cell.angle_alpha   90.00
_cell.angle_beta   90.00
_cell.angle_gamma   90.00
#
_symmetry.space_group_name_H-M   'P 1'
#
loop_
_entity.id
_entity.type
_entity.pdbx_description
1 polymer ?
#
loop_
_entity_poly.entity_id
_entity_poly.type
_entity_poly.pdbx_seq_one_letter_code
_entity_poly.pdbx_strand_id
1 'polypeptide(L)'
;MNSVPHWTTYLAALLTPTIAILGSFIAYRQWKLAQNRLKLELFDRRFSIYSATQSLLSSIMRDGKARDDEVYNFLTATREAKWLLSFSVADYLEKELYHKAIDLQTLSFELKDLPAGIERTKNIHTQADIKKWFFAQYAVVDEKFNVYLKLSH
;
A
#
# COMPACT_ATOMS: atom_id res chain seq x y z
N MET A 1 26.37 42.96 -54.14
CA MET A 1 25.16 42.64 -53.35
C MET A 1 24.86 41.17 -53.59
N ASN A 2 25.16 40.30 -52.63
CA ASN A 2 24.91 38.86 -52.80
C ASN A 2 23.44 38.58 -52.53
N SER A 3 22.71 38.15 -53.55
CA SER A 3 21.31 37.74 -53.46
C SER A 3 21.20 36.55 -52.51
N VAL A 4 20.40 36.68 -51.46
CA VAL A 4 20.17 35.58 -50.51
C VAL A 4 19.54 34.41 -51.27
N PRO A 5 20.09 33.19 -51.20
CA PRO A 5 19.56 32.06 -51.96
C PRO A 5 18.12 31.74 -51.56
N HIS A 6 17.18 31.69 -52.51
CA HIS A 6 15.74 31.52 -52.22
C HIS A 6 15.37 30.25 -51.44
N TRP A 7 16.22 29.22 -51.46
CA TRP A 7 16.04 28.00 -50.67
C TRP A 7 16.08 28.27 -49.15
N THR A 8 16.81 29.29 -48.70
CA THR A 8 16.89 29.64 -47.26
C THR A 8 15.56 30.20 -46.75
N THR A 9 14.81 30.91 -47.60
CA THR A 9 13.49 31.44 -47.26
C THR A 9 12.47 30.32 -47.07
N TYR A 10 12.47 29.31 -47.94
CA TYR A 10 11.60 28.13 -47.78
C TYR A 10 11.96 27.31 -46.55
N LEU A 11 13.26 27.15 -46.26
CA LEU A 11 13.72 26.46 -45.06
C LEU A 11 13.27 27.19 -43.78
N ALA A 12 13.43 28.52 -43.74
CA ALA A 12 13.00 29.33 -42.60
C ALA A 12 11.48 29.27 -42.38
N ALA A 13 10.69 29.28 -43.46
CA ALA A 13 9.24 29.16 -43.39
C ALA A 13 8.76 27.79 -42.86
N LEU A 14 9.54 26.73 -43.07
CA LEU A 14 9.23 25.38 -42.59
C LEU A 14 9.67 25.14 -41.13
N LEU A 15 10.55 25.96 -40.55
CA LEU A 15 11.00 25.78 -39.17
C LEU A 15 9.86 25.95 -38.16
N THR A 16 9.06 27.01 -38.28
CA THR A 16 7.94 27.28 -37.36
C THR A 16 6.91 26.16 -37.31
N PRO A 17 6.34 25.66 -38.43
CA PRO A 17 5.41 24.54 -38.38
C PRO A 17 6.08 23.24 -37.92
N THR A 18 7.36 23.02 -38.25
CA THR A 18 8.09 21.83 -37.77
C THR A 18 8.23 21.86 -36.25
N ILE A 19 8.64 22.98 -35.67
CA ILE A 19 8.73 23.17 -34.21
C ILE A 19 7.35 23.03 -33.57
N ALA A 20 6.30 23.58 -34.19
CA ALA A 20 4.93 23.45 -33.68
C ALA A 20 4.45 22.00 -33.65
N ILE A 21 4.71 21.22 -34.70
CA ILE A 21 4.38 19.79 -34.78
C ILE A 21 5.16 19.01 -33.70
N LEU A 22 6.47 19.23 -33.61
CA LEU A 22 7.31 18.57 -32.61
C LEU A 22 6.88 18.93 -31.18
N GLY A 23 6.58 20.20 -30.91
CA GLY A 23 6.09 20.67 -29.62
C GLY A 23 4.76 20.01 -29.25
N SER A 24 3.82 19.95 -30.19
CA SER A 24 2.51 19.29 -29.99
C SER A 24 2.67 17.79 -29.70
N PHE A 25 3.59 17.13 -30.41
CA PHE A 25 3.89 15.71 -30.20
C PHE A 25 4.53 15.44 -28.84
N ILE A 26 5.48 16.27 -28.42
CA ILE A 26 6.11 16.16 -27.10
C ILE A 26 5.08 16.41 -25.99
N ALA A 27 4.25 17.44 -26.12
CA ALA A 27 3.20 17.75 -25.15
C ALA A 27 2.21 16.59 -24.99
N TYR A 28 1.79 15.97 -26.10
CA TYR A 28 0.94 14.77 -26.07
C TYR A 28 1.61 13.60 -25.34
N ARG A 29 2.91 13.35 -25.59
CA ARG A 29 3.67 12.33 -24.88
C ARG A 29 3.80 12.62 -23.38
N GLN A 30 4.05 13.87 -23.00
CA GLN A 30 4.13 14.29 -21.60
C GLN A 30 2.80 14.08 -20.89
N TRP A 31 1.68 14.45 -21.52
CA TRP A 31 0.36 14.22 -20.97
C TRP A 31 0.07 12.73 -20.73
N LYS A 32 0.38 11.88 -21.72
CA LYS A 32 0.21 10.42 -21.58
C LYS A 32 1.10 9.84 -20.47
N LEU A 33 2.33 10.33 -20.34
CA LEU A 33 3.25 9.92 -19.28
C LEU A 33 2.73 10.33 -17.89
N ALA A 34 2.25 11.56 -17.74
CA ALA A 34 1.69 12.05 -16.49
C ALA A 34 0.49 11.20 -16.04
N GLN A 35 -0.38 10.82 -16.97
CA GLN A 35 -1.52 9.95 -16.66
C GLN A 35 -1.10 8.56 -16.20
N ASN A 36 -0.07 7.97 -16.82
CA ASN A 36 0.48 6.68 -16.39
C ASN A 36 1.15 6.79 -15.02
N ARG A 37 1.86 7.90 -14.75
CA ARG A 37 2.49 8.16 -13.46
C ARG A 37 1.47 8.26 -12.33
N LEU A 38 0.34 8.95 -12.55
CA LEU A 38 -0.74 9.03 -11.58
C LEU A 38 -1.28 7.63 -11.21
N LYS A 39 -1.45 6.74 -12.20
CA LYS A 39 -1.89 5.36 -11.98
C LYS A 39 -0.88 4.56 -11.14
N LEU A 40 0.42 4.71 -11.45
CA LEU A 40 1.49 4.05 -10.71
C LEU A 40 1.57 4.56 -9.26
N GLU A 41 1.53 5.87 -9.05
CA GLU A 41 1.56 6.46 -7.70
C GLU A 41 0.36 6.00 -6.85
N LEU A 42 -0.83 5.87 -7.45
CA LEU A 42 -1.99 5.32 -6.76
C LEU A 42 -1.81 3.83 -6.42
N PHE A 43 -1.24 3.04 -7.34
CA PHE A 43 -0.92 1.64 -7.10
C PHE A 43 0.08 1.49 -5.95
N ASP A 44 1.18 2.23 -5.98
CA ASP A 44 2.23 2.18 -4.96
C ASP A 44 1.68 2.53 -3.56
N ARG A 45 0.80 3.54 -3.48
CA ARG A 45 0.13 3.90 -2.22
C ARG A 45 -0.84 2.83 -1.72
N ARG A 46 -1.50 2.08 -2.59
CA ARG A 46 -2.35 0.94 -2.19
C ARG A 46 -1.51 -0.25 -1.76
N PHE A 47 -0.43 -0.50 -2.49
CA PHE A 47 0.50 -1.58 -2.20
C PHE A 47 1.25 -1.36 -0.88
N SER A 48 1.56 -0.12 -0.50
CA SER A 48 2.19 0.16 0.80
C SER A 48 1.31 -0.24 1.98
N ILE A 49 -0.02 -0.05 1.90
CA ILE A 49 -0.98 -0.50 2.92
C ILE A 49 -1.01 -2.03 3.00
N TYR A 50 -1.03 -2.70 1.85
CA TYR A 50 -0.95 -4.16 1.78
C TYR A 50 0.34 -4.67 2.41
N SER A 51 1.48 -4.08 2.05
CA SER A 51 2.80 -4.42 2.59
C SER A 51 2.87 -4.21 4.09
N ALA A 52 2.30 -3.13 4.63
CA ALA A 52 2.25 -2.89 6.07
C ALA A 52 1.39 -3.95 6.79
N THR A 53 0.29 -4.37 6.16
CA THR A 53 -0.56 -5.45 6.68
C THR A 53 0.18 -6.78 6.72
N GLN A 54 0.87 -7.14 5.64
CA GLN A 54 1.72 -8.34 5.58
C GLN A 54 2.89 -8.27 6.58
N SER A 55 3.47 -7.09 6.80
CA SER A 55 4.51 -6.87 7.80
C SER A 55 4.03 -7.19 9.21
N LEU A 56 2.84 -6.71 9.60
CA LEU A 56 2.25 -7.03 10.89
C LEU A 56 2.00 -8.54 11.04
N LEU A 57 1.36 -9.16 10.04
CA LEU A 57 1.06 -10.60 10.05
C LEU A 57 2.35 -11.44 10.19
N SER A 58 3.39 -11.09 9.44
CA SER A 58 4.66 -11.81 9.45
C SER A 58 5.42 -11.62 10.77
N SER A 59 5.41 -10.41 11.34
CA SER A 59 5.93 -10.13 12.68
C SER A 59 5.27 -11.01 13.74
N ILE A 60 3.93 -11.08 13.76
CA ILE A 60 3.20 -11.87 14.76
C ILE A 60 3.52 -13.36 14.61
N MET A 61 3.61 -13.87 13.37
CA MET A 61 3.95 -15.27 13.12
C MET A 61 5.39 -15.60 13.52
N ARG A 62 6.33 -14.68 13.28
CA ARG A 62 7.75 -14.88 13.61
C ARG A 62 8.00 -14.81 15.11
N ASP A 63 7.45 -13.80 15.78
CA ASP A 63 7.80 -13.47 17.16
C ASP A 63 6.82 -14.10 18.17
N GLY A 64 5.68 -14.61 17.68
CA GLY A 64 4.62 -15.21 18.51
C GLY A 64 3.85 -14.21 19.38
N LYS A 65 4.10 -12.90 19.20
CA LYS A 65 3.50 -11.78 19.93
C LYS A 65 3.30 -10.60 18.99
N ALA A 66 2.32 -9.75 19.31
CA ALA A 66 2.16 -8.46 18.66
C ALA A 66 3.06 -7.42 19.35
N ARG A 67 4.09 -6.93 18.65
CA ARG A 67 4.99 -5.92 19.21
C ARG A 67 4.42 -4.52 19.07
N ASP A 68 4.64 -3.69 20.08
CA ASP A 68 4.15 -2.32 20.18
C ASP A 68 4.51 -1.48 18.95
N ASP A 69 5.76 -1.57 18.50
CA ASP A 69 6.28 -0.84 17.34
C ASP A 69 5.63 -1.28 16.03
N GLU A 70 5.47 -2.58 15.82
CA GLU A 70 4.85 -3.15 14.62
C GLU A 70 3.35 -2.82 14.55
N VAL A 71 2.65 -2.89 15.68
CA VAL A 71 1.22 -2.53 15.78
C VAL A 71 1.01 -1.04 15.52
N TYR A 72 1.86 -0.18 16.07
CA TYR A 72 1.80 1.26 15.83
C TYR A 72 2.12 1.63 14.38
N ASN A 73 3.13 0.99 13.79
CA ASN A 73 3.49 1.18 12.38
C ASN A 73 2.35 0.76 11.46
N PHE A 74 1.71 -0.37 11.74
CA PHE A 74 0.52 -0.83 11.02
C PHE A 74 -0.62 0.20 11.10
N LEU A 75 -0.96 0.67 12.31
CA LEU A 75 -2.02 1.66 12.51
C LEU A 75 -1.76 2.92 11.70
N THR A 76 -0.52 3.43 11.75
CA THR A 76 -0.13 4.66 11.05
C THR A 76 -0.15 4.47 9.54
N ALA A 77 0.39 3.36 9.03
CA ALA A 77 0.46 3.07 7.60
C ALA A 77 -0.93 2.79 6.97
N THR A 78 -1.91 2.34 7.77
CA THR A 78 -3.24 1.98 7.29
C THR A 78 -4.29 3.09 7.43
N ARG A 79 -3.96 4.24 8.04
CA ARG A 79 -4.92 5.36 8.23
C ARG A 79 -5.56 5.82 6.93
N GLU A 80 -4.79 5.79 5.84
CA GLU A 80 -5.26 6.26 4.54
C GLU A 80 -6.15 5.26 3.78
N ALA A 81 -6.33 4.05 4.31
CA ALA A 81 -7.02 2.94 3.64
C ALA A 81 -8.45 3.29 3.20
N LYS A 82 -9.19 4.08 3.99
CA LYS A 82 -10.57 4.46 3.64
C LYS A 82 -10.68 5.31 2.37
N TRP A 83 -9.63 6.05 2.03
CA TRP A 83 -9.60 6.89 0.82
C TRP A 83 -8.94 6.19 -0.37
N LEU A 84 -7.95 5.33 -0.12
CA LEU A 84 -7.20 4.65 -1.18
C LEU A 84 -7.85 3.34 -1.63
N LEU A 85 -8.58 2.66 -0.74
CA LEU A 85 -9.20 1.35 -0.96
C LEU A 85 -10.73 1.50 -0.84
N SER A 86 -11.29 1.14 0.31
CA SER A 86 -12.70 1.32 0.64
C SER A 86 -12.92 1.36 2.15
N PHE A 87 -14.10 1.82 2.55
CA PHE A 87 -14.54 1.76 3.95
C PHE A 87 -14.54 0.33 4.49
N SER A 88 -14.96 -0.67 3.70
CA SER A 88 -14.99 -2.06 4.16
C SER A 88 -13.58 -2.61 4.48
N VAL A 89 -12.59 -2.29 3.64
CA VAL A 89 -11.21 -2.72 3.89
C VAL A 89 -10.62 -1.95 5.06
N ALA A 90 -10.86 -0.64 5.16
CA ALA A 90 -10.40 0.16 6.29
C ALA A 90 -10.99 -0.35 7.62
N ASP A 91 -12.29 -0.66 7.63
CA ASP A 91 -12.98 -1.18 8.83
C ASP A 91 -12.42 -2.55 9.23
N TYR A 92 -12.11 -3.41 8.26
CA TYR A 92 -11.45 -4.68 8.52
C TYR A 92 -10.04 -4.50 9.13
N LEU A 93 -9.22 -3.60 8.56
CA LEU A 93 -7.87 -3.33 9.06
C LEU A 93 -7.89 -2.78 10.50
N GLU A 94 -8.81 -1.86 10.79
CA GLU A 94 -8.92 -1.22 12.09
C GLU A 94 -9.68 -2.08 13.11
N LYS A 95 -10.89 -2.51 12.78
CA LYS A 95 -11.77 -3.18 13.75
C LYS A 95 -11.40 -4.62 13.98
N GLU A 96 -10.91 -5.33 12.96
CA GLU A 96 -10.59 -6.75 13.08
C GLU A 96 -9.09 -6.98 13.32
N LEU A 97 -8.22 -6.53 12.42
CA LEU A 97 -6.78 -6.82 12.54
C LEU A 97 -6.11 -6.07 13.70
N TYR A 98 -6.29 -4.75 13.78
CA TYR A 98 -5.63 -3.94 14.81
C TYR A 98 -6.10 -4.31 16.22
N HIS A 99 -7.42 -4.37 16.49
CA HIS A 99 -7.90 -4.73 17.83
C HIS A 99 -7.43 -6.12 18.26
N LYS A 100 -7.45 -7.11 17.37
CA LYS A 100 -6.97 -8.45 17.73
C LYS A 100 -5.47 -8.50 17.98
N ALA A 101 -4.71 -7.58 17.40
CA ALA A 101 -3.28 -7.43 17.68
C ALA A 101 -3.08 -6.82 19.08
N ILE A 102 -3.90 -5.82 19.44
CA ILE A 102 -3.96 -5.26 20.80
C ILE A 102 -4.36 -6.34 21.82
N ASP A 103 -5.35 -7.19 21.52
CA ASP A 103 -5.73 -8.30 22.40
C ASP A 103 -4.56 -9.26 22.65
N LEU A 104 -3.84 -9.64 21.59
CA LEU A 104 -2.66 -10.50 21.71
C LEU A 104 -1.54 -9.83 22.52
N GLN A 105 -1.36 -8.53 22.35
CA GLN A 105 -0.39 -7.73 23.09
C GLN A 105 -0.74 -7.69 24.58
N THR A 106 -1.99 -7.37 24.93
CA THR A 106 -2.50 -7.37 26.31
C THR A 106 -2.33 -8.73 26.97
N LEU A 107 -2.74 -9.81 26.30
CA LEU A 107 -2.56 -11.18 26.81
C LEU A 107 -1.08 -11.52 27.05
N SER A 108 -0.18 -11.05 26.18
CA SER A 108 1.26 -11.24 26.32
C SER A 108 1.84 -10.48 27.51
N PHE A 109 1.31 -9.29 27.83
CA PHE A 109 1.67 -8.54 29.03
C PHE A 109 1.17 -9.23 30.29
N GLU A 110 -0.10 -9.62 30.36
CA GLU A 110 -0.69 -10.35 31.50
C GLU A 110 0.07 -11.64 31.81
N LEU A 111 0.51 -12.37 30.78
CA LEU A 111 1.21 -13.64 30.95
C LEU A 111 2.53 -13.52 31.73
N LYS A 112 3.18 -12.36 31.73
CA LYS A 112 4.47 -12.14 32.42
C LYS A 112 4.33 -12.28 33.93
N ASP A 113 3.23 -11.78 34.49
CA ASP A 113 3.00 -11.72 35.94
C ASP A 113 2.13 -12.86 36.47
N LEU A 114 1.57 -13.70 35.58
CA LEU A 114 0.73 -14.83 35.96
C LEU A 114 1.55 -16.03 36.47
N PRO A 115 1.32 -16.53 37.70
CA PRO A 115 1.96 -17.74 38.20
C PRO A 115 1.51 -18.98 37.42
N ALA A 116 2.24 -20.09 37.57
CA ALA A 116 1.84 -21.36 36.99
C ALA A 116 0.45 -21.79 37.54
N GLY A 117 -0.50 -22.07 36.66
CA GLY A 117 -1.86 -22.40 37.04
C GLY A 117 -2.84 -22.35 35.87
N ILE A 118 -4.11 -22.57 36.18
CA ILE A 118 -5.22 -22.66 35.20
C ILE A 118 -5.32 -21.37 34.38
N GLU A 119 -5.17 -20.20 35.01
CA GLU A 119 -5.26 -18.89 34.33
C GLU A 119 -4.15 -18.69 33.31
N ARG A 120 -2.92 -19.07 33.65
CA ARG A 120 -1.76 -19.02 32.74
C ARG A 120 -1.99 -19.93 31.53
N THR A 121 -2.46 -21.16 31.75
CA THR A 121 -2.80 -22.09 30.67
C THR A 121 -3.92 -21.55 29.78
N LYS A 122 -4.98 -20.97 30.38
CA LYS A 122 -6.08 -20.34 29.64
C LYS A 122 -5.58 -19.20 28.76
N ASN A 123 -4.75 -18.30 29.29
CA ASN A 123 -4.17 -17.19 28.53
C ASN A 123 -3.35 -17.72 27.33
N ILE A 124 -2.47 -18.72 27.54
CA ILE A 124 -1.69 -19.35 26.47
C ILE A 124 -2.58 -19.94 25.36
N HIS A 125 -3.69 -20.62 25.72
CA HIS A 125 -4.64 -21.13 24.75
C HIS A 125 -5.32 -20.02 23.95
N THR A 126 -5.77 -18.94 24.61
CA THR A 126 -6.35 -17.78 23.94
C THR A 126 -5.36 -17.14 22.95
N GLN A 127 -4.09 -16.96 23.36
CA GLN A 127 -3.05 -16.46 22.46
C GLN A 127 -2.83 -17.39 21.26
N ALA A 128 -2.87 -18.72 21.47
CA ALA A 128 -2.73 -19.68 20.39
C ALA A 128 -3.88 -19.58 19.37
N ASP A 129 -5.11 -19.38 19.84
CA ASP A 129 -6.28 -19.23 18.97
C ASP A 129 -6.26 -17.90 18.20
N ILE A 130 -5.81 -16.81 18.84
CA ILE A 130 -5.57 -15.54 18.14
C ILE A 130 -4.50 -15.70 17.06
N LYS A 131 -3.39 -16.40 17.34
CA LYS A 131 -2.35 -16.65 16.34
C LYS A 131 -2.84 -17.48 15.16
N LYS A 132 -3.63 -18.54 15.40
CA LYS A 132 -4.28 -19.30 14.32
C LYS A 132 -5.19 -18.42 13.47
N TRP A 133 -5.95 -17.53 14.12
CA TRP A 133 -6.79 -16.56 13.40
C TRP A 133 -5.96 -15.62 12.53
N PHE A 134 -4.84 -15.08 13.03
CA PHE A 134 -3.92 -14.24 12.25
C PHE A 134 -3.30 -14.99 11.07
N PHE A 135 -2.94 -16.26 11.25
CA PHE A 135 -2.46 -17.10 10.15
C PHE A 135 -3.52 -17.26 9.05
N ALA A 136 -4.80 -17.41 9.41
CA ALA A 136 -5.88 -17.46 8.42
C ALA A 136 -6.10 -16.12 7.68
N GLN A 137 -5.68 -14.99 8.26
CA GLN A 137 -5.87 -13.68 7.64
C GLN A 137 -5.01 -13.45 6.40
N TYR A 138 -3.92 -14.21 6.17
CA TYR A 138 -3.13 -14.06 4.93
C TYR A 138 -4.00 -14.19 3.67
N ALA A 139 -4.83 -15.24 3.60
CA ALA A 139 -5.72 -15.45 2.46
C ALA A 139 -6.83 -14.39 2.37
N VAL A 140 -7.37 -13.96 3.51
CA VAL A 140 -8.45 -12.96 3.58
C VAL A 140 -7.94 -11.58 3.14
N VAL A 141 -6.72 -11.22 3.54
CA VAL A 141 -6.07 -9.97 3.13
C VAL A 141 -5.84 -9.99 1.62
N ASP A 142 -5.28 -11.08 1.07
CA ASP A 142 -5.06 -11.20 -0.37
C ASP A 142 -6.37 -11.03 -1.16
N GLU A 143 -7.46 -11.67 -0.72
CA GLU A 143 -8.77 -11.56 -1.35
C GLU A 143 -9.31 -10.12 -1.31
N LYS A 144 -9.27 -9.46 -0.14
CA LYS A 144 -9.76 -8.08 0.05
C LYS A 144 -8.95 -7.07 -0.77
N PHE A 145 -7.64 -7.27 -0.92
CA PHE A 145 -6.77 -6.35 -1.66
C PHE A 145 -6.72 -6.63 -3.17
N ASN A 146 -7.11 -7.82 -3.61
CA ASN A 146 -7.03 -8.26 -5.00
C ASN A 146 -7.64 -7.26 -6.00
N VAL A 147 -8.81 -6.71 -5.67
CA VAL A 147 -9.52 -5.75 -6.55
C VAL A 147 -8.75 -4.44 -6.71
N TYR A 148 -7.93 -4.06 -5.73
CA TYR A 148 -7.21 -2.79 -5.71
C TYR A 148 -5.79 -2.87 -6.27
N LEU A 149 -5.20 -4.07 -6.26
CA LEU A 149 -3.82 -4.34 -6.70
C LEU A 149 -3.73 -4.97 -8.09
N LYS A 150 -4.84 -5.16 -8.79
CA LYS A 150 -4.80 -5.51 -10.22
C LYS A 150 -4.43 -4.28 -11.04
N LEU A 151 -3.31 -4.35 -11.75
CA LEU A 151 -2.98 -3.44 -12.85
C LEU A 151 -3.85 -3.81 -14.07
N SER A 152 -5.17 -3.60 -14.00
CA SER A 152 -6.00 -3.75 -15.19
C SER A 152 -5.79 -2.53 -16.11
N HIS A 153 -5.46 -2.81 -17.37
CA HIS A 153 -5.39 -1.82 -18.45
C HIS A 153 -6.76 -1.23 -18.77
#